data_AF-A0AA39SEM8-F1
#
_entry.id   AF-A0AA39SEM8-F1
#
_cell.length_a   1.000
_cell.length_b   1.000
_cell.length_c   1.000
_cell.angle_alpha   90.00
_cell.angle_beta   90.00
_cell.angle_gamma   90.00
#
_symmetry.space_group_name_H-M   'P 1'
#
loop_
_entity.id
_entity.type
_entity.pdbx_description
1 polymer ?
#
loop_
_entity_poly.entity_id
_entity_poly.type
_entity_poly.pdbx_seq_one_letter_code
_entity_poly.pdbx_strand_id
1 'polypeptide(L)'
;MSTRGKSVKYVLKNSLEETKHDYYTIGTYDVVKDKYFPDKGMVEGDAGLRYDYGKFYASKTFFDDEKKRRILWGLTNESSSVKDDVLKGWFGIQADVEVSFQVSDLKNVEVIKKKHYNPKLLCSKNSASVRGGLGPFGFLTFASNCLREYTSVFFRIYNHRNKHIVLICSDQSRSFLKKHNDNTTYGAFVDLDPAQEKLTEELGEFLVYICIKL
;
A
#
# COMPACT_ATOMS: atom_id res chain seq x y z
N MET A 1 5.99 26.91 9.68
CA MET A 1 5.30 27.25 10.95
C MET A 1 4.06 26.35 11.05
N SER A 2 3.75 25.74 12.22
CA SER A 2 2.55 24.91 12.35
C SER A 2 1.30 25.79 12.39
N THR A 3 0.37 25.60 11.45
CA THR A 3 -0.88 26.35 11.37
C THR A 3 -1.76 25.99 12.57
N ARG A 4 -2.28 27.00 13.29
CA ARG A 4 -3.18 26.82 14.44
C ARG A 4 -4.57 27.32 14.06
N GLY A 5 -5.62 26.55 14.36
CA GLY A 5 -7.00 26.96 14.10
C GLY A 5 -8.01 25.84 14.34
N LYS A 6 -9.28 26.21 14.57
CA LYS A 6 -10.37 25.25 14.81
C LYS A 6 -10.60 24.27 13.64
N SER A 7 -10.11 24.60 12.45
CA SER A 7 -10.19 23.77 11.24
C SER A 7 -8.96 22.88 11.01
N VAL A 8 -7.95 22.90 11.89
CA VAL A 8 -6.72 22.11 11.74
C VAL A 8 -6.86 20.77 12.45
N LYS A 9 -6.55 19.69 11.74
CA LYS A 9 -6.40 18.34 12.30
C LYS A 9 -4.93 18.02 12.52
N TYR A 10 -4.67 17.16 13.49
CA TYR A 10 -3.33 16.71 13.87
C TYR A 10 -3.19 15.23 13.55
N VAL A 11 -1.99 14.85 13.13
CA VAL A 11 -1.65 13.45 12.85
C VAL A 11 -0.62 13.01 13.88
N LEU A 12 -0.96 12.02 14.69
CA LEU A 12 -0.01 11.36 15.58
C LEU A 12 0.48 10.10 14.88
N LYS A 13 1.79 10.03 14.64
CA LYS A 13 2.44 8.89 13.98
C LYS A 13 3.39 8.19 14.92
N ASN A 14 3.39 6.85 14.88
CA ASN A 14 4.36 6.02 15.58
C ASN A 14 4.92 4.91 14.67
N SER A 15 6.18 4.55 14.87
CA SER A 15 6.82 3.36 14.27
C SER A 15 6.82 2.25 15.31
N LEU A 16 6.09 1.16 15.05
CA LEU A 16 6.03 0.05 16.00
C LEU A 16 7.10 -0.98 15.66
N GLU A 17 8.08 -1.08 16.55
CA GLU A 17 9.22 -2.00 16.41
C GLU A 17 8.78 -3.46 16.27
N GLU A 18 7.75 -3.88 17.02
CA GLU A 18 7.23 -5.25 17.00
C GLU A 18 6.69 -5.67 15.62
N THR A 19 6.04 -4.74 14.92
CA THR A 19 5.42 -5.02 13.61
C THR A 19 6.25 -4.51 12.44
N LYS A 20 7.29 -3.71 12.69
CA LYS A 20 8.12 -3.05 11.68
C LYS A 20 7.31 -2.23 10.68
N HIS A 21 6.24 -1.61 11.17
CA HIS A 21 5.34 -0.78 10.37
C HIS A 21 5.08 0.57 11.04
N ASP A 22 4.69 1.53 10.21
CA ASP A 22 4.36 2.89 10.61
C ASP A 22 2.86 3.10 10.62
N TYR A 23 2.34 3.52 11.78
CA TYR A 23 0.91 3.74 12.00
C TYR A 23 0.64 5.19 12.34
N TYR A 24 -0.52 5.67 11.95
CA TYR A 24 -0.97 7.00 12.31
C TYR A 24 -2.45 7.04 12.68
N THR A 25 -2.80 8.05 13.47
CA THR A 25 -4.18 8.45 13.71
C THR A 25 -4.36 9.92 13.37
N ILE A 26 -5.60 10.31 13.06
CA ILE A 26 -5.99 11.70 12.87
C ILE A 26 -6.82 12.12 14.06
N GLY A 27 -6.63 13.35 14.54
CA GLY A 27 -7.31 13.81 15.74
C GLY A 27 -7.20 15.31 15.96
N THR A 28 -7.52 15.70 17.20
CA THR A 28 -7.42 17.08 17.69
C THR A 28 -6.33 17.16 18.75
N TYR A 29 -5.68 18.32 18.85
CA TYR A 29 -4.63 18.55 19.83
C TYR A 29 -5.00 19.77 20.68
N ASP A 30 -5.16 19.54 21.98
CA ASP A 30 -5.39 20.58 22.97
C ASP A 30 -4.03 21.12 23.42
N VAL A 31 -3.66 22.28 22.88
CA VAL A 31 -2.40 22.98 23.17
C VAL A 31 -2.28 23.45 24.62
N VAL A 32 -3.41 23.65 25.32
CA VAL A 32 -3.42 24.11 26.71
C VAL A 32 -3.13 22.93 27.64
N LYS A 33 -3.68 21.75 27.32
CA LYS A 33 -3.46 20.52 28.09
C LYS A 33 -2.28 19.69 27.60
N ASP A 34 -1.63 20.12 26.53
CA ASP A 34 -0.60 19.36 25.81
C ASP A 34 -1.02 17.91 25.54
N LYS A 35 -2.24 17.74 25.01
CA LYS A 35 -2.86 16.42 24.86
C LYS A 35 -3.49 16.23 23.50
N TYR A 36 -3.15 15.11 22.88
CA TYR A 36 -3.76 14.65 21.64
C TYR A 36 -4.98 13.76 21.92
N PHE A 37 -6.02 13.91 21.10
CA PHE A 37 -7.25 13.14 21.15
C PHE A 37 -7.55 12.60 19.75
N PRO A 38 -7.39 11.28 19.52
CA PRO A 38 -7.77 10.65 18.26
C PRO A 38 -9.25 10.89 17.92
N ASP A 39 -9.55 11.11 16.65
CA ASP A 39 -10.93 11.21 16.18
C ASP A 39 -11.66 9.86 16.32
N LYS A 40 -13.00 9.91 16.42
CA LYS A 40 -13.82 8.71 16.58
C LYS A 40 -13.58 7.73 15.42
N GLY A 41 -13.23 6.50 15.77
CA GLY A 41 -12.97 5.41 14.81
C GLY A 41 -11.49 5.23 14.46
N MET A 42 -10.61 6.15 14.87
CA MET A 42 -9.17 5.98 14.77
C MET A 42 -8.67 5.05 15.87
N VAL A 43 -7.87 4.06 15.48
CA VAL A 43 -7.28 3.06 16.38
C VAL A 43 -5.78 3.29 16.44
N GLU A 44 -5.25 3.41 17.65
CA GLU A 44 -3.81 3.45 17.88
C GLU A 44 -3.23 2.03 17.93
N GLY A 45 -1.99 1.84 17.48
CA GLY A 45 -1.33 0.55 17.52
C GLY A 45 -1.39 -0.23 16.20
N ASP A 46 -1.18 -1.54 16.29
CA ASP A 46 -1.04 -2.49 15.17
C ASP A 46 -2.30 -2.66 14.31
N ALA A 47 -3.47 -2.34 14.86
CA ALA A 47 -4.76 -2.30 14.17
C ALA A 47 -5.06 -0.93 13.53
N GLY A 48 -4.18 0.05 13.66
CA GLY A 48 -4.33 1.40 13.12
C GLY A 48 -4.11 1.52 11.61
N LEU A 49 -4.34 2.72 11.08
CA LEU A 49 -4.03 3.06 9.69
C LEU A 49 -2.52 3.17 9.49
N ARG A 50 -2.05 2.81 8.29
CA ARG A 50 -0.63 2.88 7.91
C ARG A 50 -0.44 3.82 6.73
N TYR A 51 0.72 4.45 6.64
CA TYR A 51 1.07 5.21 5.43
C TYR A 51 1.30 4.30 4.22
N ASP A 52 1.89 3.12 4.48
CA ASP A 52 2.23 2.14 3.46
C ASP A 52 2.01 0.74 4.05
N TYR A 53 1.49 -0.16 3.22
CA TYR A 53 1.12 -1.54 3.62
C TYR A 53 2.15 -2.59 3.17
N GLY A 54 3.25 -2.14 2.55
CA GLY A 54 4.44 -2.87 2.15
C GLY A 54 5.61 -2.66 3.13
N LYS A 55 6.81 -2.45 2.57
CA LYS A 55 8.06 -2.29 3.32
C LYS A 55 8.38 -0.81 3.47
N PHE A 56 7.86 -0.19 4.52
CA PHE A 56 8.08 1.23 4.79
C PHE A 56 8.12 1.45 6.30
N TYR A 57 9.21 2.02 6.77
CA TYR A 57 9.46 2.18 8.20
C TYR A 57 10.19 3.49 8.52
N ALA A 58 10.17 3.86 9.81
CA ALA A 58 10.90 5.02 10.35
C ALA A 58 10.55 6.35 9.64
N SER A 59 9.32 6.46 9.14
CA SER A 59 8.89 7.62 8.37
C SER A 59 8.83 8.90 9.20
N LYS A 60 9.16 10.00 8.53
CA LYS A 60 9.25 11.35 9.09
C LYS A 60 8.74 12.34 8.06
N THR A 61 8.08 13.38 8.53
CA THR A 61 7.63 14.48 7.66
C THR A 61 8.35 15.76 7.99
N PHE A 62 8.50 16.61 6.98
CA PHE A 62 8.81 18.03 7.15
C PHE A 62 7.88 18.86 6.27
N PHE A 63 7.80 20.16 6.56
CA PHE A 63 6.99 21.09 5.78
C PHE A 63 7.90 21.88 4.85
N ASP A 64 7.64 21.75 3.55
CA ASP A 64 8.24 22.54 2.48
C ASP A 64 7.45 23.85 2.39
N ASP A 65 8.03 24.92 2.94
CA ASP A 65 7.38 26.23 3.01
C ASP A 65 7.34 26.96 1.66
N GLU A 66 8.23 26.63 0.72
CA GLU A 66 8.22 27.22 -0.60
C GLU A 66 7.02 26.72 -1.40
N LYS A 67 6.81 25.39 -1.41
CA LYS A 67 5.70 24.76 -2.14
C LYS A 67 4.44 24.55 -1.29
N LYS A 68 4.45 25.05 -0.05
CA LYS A 68 3.33 24.95 0.92
C LYS A 68 2.78 23.52 1.04
N ARG A 69 3.67 22.52 1.08
CA ARG A 69 3.32 21.10 1.14
C ARG A 69 4.04 20.38 2.26
N ARG A 70 3.45 19.30 2.78
CA ARG A 70 4.12 18.38 3.69
C ARG A 70 4.74 17.26 2.88
N ILE A 71 6.02 17.02 3.08
CA ILE A 71 6.75 15.92 2.43
C ILE A 71 6.93 14.80 3.46
N LEU A 72 6.57 13.58 3.06
CA LEU A 72 6.79 12.36 3.84
C LEU A 72 7.99 11.62 3.24
N TRP A 73 8.92 11.24 4.11
CA TRP A 73 10.03 10.34 3.80
C TRP A 73 9.93 9.12 4.70
N GLY A 74 10.33 7.96 4.22
CA GLY A 74 10.50 6.74 5.01
C GLY A 74 11.58 5.86 4.43
N LEU A 75 11.98 4.86 5.21
CA LEU A 75 13.01 3.90 4.83
C LEU A 75 12.35 2.61 4.33
N THR A 76 12.75 2.20 3.12
CA THR A 76 12.36 0.93 2.49
C THR A 76 13.53 -0.03 2.54
N ASN A 77 13.64 -0.90 3.57
CA ASN A 77 14.78 -1.82 3.67
C ASN A 77 14.79 -2.89 2.56
N GLU A 78 15.99 -3.44 2.27
CA GLU A 78 16.15 -4.45 1.21
C GLU A 78 15.34 -5.72 1.48
N SER A 79 14.82 -6.32 0.42
CA SER A 79 14.27 -7.68 0.43
C SER A 79 15.28 -8.75 0.03
N SER A 80 16.48 -8.33 -0.40
CA SER A 80 17.61 -9.21 -0.65
C SER A 80 18.29 -9.67 0.65
N SER A 81 19.15 -10.68 0.55
CA SER A 81 19.96 -11.12 1.67
C SER A 81 21.07 -10.12 1.97
N VAL A 82 21.49 -10.02 3.24
CA VAL A 82 22.62 -9.16 3.66
C VAL A 82 23.88 -9.43 2.83
N LYS A 83 24.10 -10.69 2.42
CA LYS A 83 25.22 -11.06 1.56
C LYS A 83 25.13 -10.42 0.18
N ASP A 84 23.93 -10.38 -0.40
CA ASP A 84 23.71 -9.76 -1.70
C ASP A 84 23.83 -8.23 -1.60
N ASP A 85 23.44 -7.64 -0.47
CA ASP A 85 23.58 -6.20 -0.23
C ASP A 85 25.06 -5.77 -0.17
N VAL A 86 25.89 -6.54 0.54
CA VAL A 86 27.35 -6.32 0.59
C VAL A 86 27.97 -6.51 -0.79
N LEU A 87 27.51 -7.51 -1.56
CA LEU A 87 28.05 -7.79 -2.89
C LEU A 87 27.72 -6.69 -3.90
N LYS A 88 26.48 -6.17 -3.89
CA LYS A 88 26.03 -5.18 -4.88
C LYS A 88 26.56 -3.77 -4.61
N GLY A 89 26.85 -3.43 -3.34
CA GLY A 89 27.54 -2.18 -2.98
C GLY A 89 26.70 -0.90 -3.13
N TRP A 90 25.40 -1.01 -3.40
CA TRP A 90 24.46 0.11 -3.48
C TRP A 90 23.09 -0.30 -2.92
N PHE A 91 22.24 0.69 -2.67
CA PHE A 91 20.90 0.52 -2.12
C PHE A 91 19.96 1.59 -2.69
N GLY A 92 18.78 1.18 -3.16
CA GLY A 92 17.70 2.07 -3.63
C GLY A 92 17.86 2.63 -5.07
N ILE A 93 16.75 2.66 -5.83
CA ILE A 93 16.63 3.30 -7.16
C ILE A 93 15.22 3.91 -7.29
N GLN A 94 15.10 5.09 -7.91
CA GLN A 94 13.82 5.77 -8.15
C GLN A 94 13.42 5.77 -9.64
N ALA A 95 12.18 5.43 -9.94
CA ALA A 95 11.45 5.87 -11.13
C ALA A 95 9.99 6.11 -10.77
N ASP A 96 9.30 6.93 -11.57
CA ASP A 96 7.90 7.28 -11.36
C ASP A 96 7.08 6.73 -12.54
N VAL A 97 6.10 5.86 -12.26
CA VAL A 97 5.17 5.35 -13.28
C VAL A 97 3.72 5.40 -12.79
N GLU A 98 2.83 5.99 -13.57
CA GLU A 98 1.39 6.06 -13.28
C GLU A 98 0.60 5.13 -14.22
N VAL A 99 -0.31 4.34 -13.66
CA VAL A 99 -1.24 3.49 -14.42
C VAL A 99 -2.66 3.69 -13.89
N SER A 100 -3.64 3.88 -14.79
CA SER A 100 -5.05 4.02 -14.41
C SER A 100 -5.95 3.01 -15.11
N PHE A 101 -6.91 2.46 -14.36
CA PHE A 101 -7.91 1.51 -14.82
C PHE A 101 -9.32 2.08 -14.63
N GLN A 102 -10.14 1.98 -15.67
CA GLN A 102 -11.57 2.30 -15.61
C GLN A 102 -12.36 0.99 -15.63
N VAL A 103 -13.22 0.78 -14.63
CA VAL A 103 -14.04 -0.44 -14.53
C VAL A 103 -15.48 -0.11 -14.84
N SER A 104 -16.03 -0.69 -15.90
CA SER A 104 -17.38 -0.35 -16.40
C SER A 104 -18.45 -1.39 -16.04
N ASP A 105 -18.06 -2.66 -15.85
CA ASP A 105 -18.98 -3.76 -15.55
C ASP A 105 -18.71 -4.35 -14.17
N LEU A 106 -19.61 -4.09 -13.22
CA LEU A 106 -19.55 -4.56 -11.84
C LEU A 106 -20.51 -5.73 -11.56
N LYS A 107 -21.04 -6.41 -12.60
CA LYS A 107 -22.05 -7.48 -12.43
C LYS A 107 -21.49 -8.75 -11.79
N ASN A 108 -20.26 -9.12 -12.12
CA ASN A 108 -19.65 -10.39 -11.71
C ASN A 108 -18.81 -10.28 -10.43
N VAL A 109 -19.10 -9.32 -9.56
CA VAL A 109 -18.30 -9.07 -8.35
C VAL A 109 -18.60 -10.13 -7.27
N GLU A 110 -17.53 -10.71 -6.70
CA GLU A 110 -17.65 -11.70 -5.62
C GLU A 110 -18.10 -11.07 -4.30
N VAL A 111 -18.91 -11.79 -3.53
CA VAL A 111 -19.41 -11.31 -2.24
C VAL A 111 -18.52 -11.79 -1.10
N ILE A 112 -18.00 -10.86 -0.31
CA ILE A 112 -17.32 -11.18 0.95
C ILE A 112 -18.26 -11.02 2.15
N LYS A 113 -18.43 -12.09 2.92
CA LYS A 113 -19.44 -12.15 4.00
C LYS A 113 -18.92 -11.74 5.38
N LYS A 114 -17.63 -11.96 5.68
CA LYS A 114 -17.09 -11.63 7.01
C LYS A 114 -16.97 -10.11 7.19
N LYS A 115 -17.12 -9.68 8.44
CA LYS A 115 -17.05 -8.26 8.83
C LYS A 115 -15.65 -7.68 8.73
N HIS A 116 -14.62 -8.51 8.93
CA HIS A 116 -13.22 -8.12 8.84
C HIS A 116 -12.43 -9.19 8.10
N TYR A 117 -11.61 -8.75 7.16
CA TYR A 117 -10.60 -9.56 6.48
C TYR A 117 -9.25 -8.89 6.65
N ASN A 118 -8.21 -9.69 6.86
CA ASN A 118 -6.85 -9.21 6.76
C ASN A 118 -6.49 -9.13 5.27
N PRO A 119 -6.23 -7.92 4.71
CA PRO A 119 -6.02 -7.75 3.27
C PRO A 119 -4.77 -8.48 2.78
N LYS A 120 -3.69 -8.49 3.57
CA LYS A 120 -2.47 -9.26 3.29
C LYS A 120 -2.77 -10.74 3.11
N LEU A 121 -3.50 -11.34 4.07
CA LEU A 121 -3.88 -12.76 3.99
C LEU A 121 -4.83 -13.04 2.81
N LEU A 122 -5.72 -12.10 2.49
CA LEU A 122 -6.63 -12.23 1.36
C LEU A 122 -5.86 -12.23 0.03
N CYS A 123 -4.89 -11.33 -0.14
CA CYS A 123 -3.99 -11.31 -1.29
C CYS A 123 -3.14 -12.58 -1.39
N SER A 124 -2.59 -13.09 -0.27
CA SER A 124 -1.83 -14.35 -0.26
C SER A 124 -2.68 -15.56 -0.67
N LYS A 125 -3.96 -15.60 -0.29
CA LYS A 125 -4.88 -16.68 -0.67
C LYS A 125 -5.37 -16.56 -2.12
N ASN A 126 -5.62 -15.33 -2.56
CA ASN A 126 -6.16 -15.01 -3.88
C ASN A 126 -5.08 -14.30 -4.72
N SER A 127 -3.98 -15.01 -4.97
CA SER A 127 -2.83 -14.51 -5.73
C SER A 127 -3.18 -14.13 -7.17
N ALA A 128 -2.22 -13.56 -7.90
CA ALA A 128 -2.40 -13.13 -9.30
C ALA A 128 -2.77 -14.27 -10.27
N SER A 129 -2.58 -15.53 -9.85
CA SER A 129 -2.89 -16.74 -10.63
C SER A 129 -4.30 -17.28 -10.38
N VAL A 130 -4.94 -16.90 -9.27
CA VAL A 130 -6.29 -17.35 -8.92
C VAL A 130 -7.30 -16.46 -9.63
N ARG A 131 -8.15 -17.00 -10.50
CA ARG A 131 -9.21 -16.20 -11.13
C ARG A 131 -10.28 -15.86 -10.10
N GLY A 132 -10.82 -14.65 -10.18
CA GLY A 132 -12.01 -14.25 -9.43
C GLY A 132 -13.05 -13.62 -10.34
N GLY A 133 -14.16 -13.19 -9.74
CA GLY A 133 -15.26 -12.55 -10.43
C GLY A 133 -14.87 -11.25 -11.14
N LEU A 134 -14.26 -10.30 -10.41
CA LEU A 134 -13.70 -9.06 -10.97
C LEU A 134 -12.28 -8.85 -10.43
N GLY A 135 -11.33 -9.29 -11.25
CA GLY A 135 -9.91 -9.36 -10.92
C GLY A 135 -9.40 -10.78 -10.71
N PRO A 136 -8.07 -10.97 -10.71
CA PRO A 136 -7.05 -9.93 -10.64
C PRO A 136 -6.84 -9.21 -11.97
N PHE A 137 -6.85 -7.87 -11.97
CA PHE A 137 -6.48 -7.02 -13.12
C PHE A 137 -5.49 -5.97 -12.65
N GLY A 138 -4.50 -5.64 -13.48
CA GLY A 138 -3.39 -4.80 -13.07
C GLY A 138 -2.19 -4.97 -14.00
N PHE A 139 -0.99 -4.93 -13.42
CA PHE A 139 0.25 -5.02 -14.16
C PHE A 139 1.26 -5.94 -13.50
N LEU A 140 2.20 -6.41 -14.30
CA LEU A 140 3.38 -7.13 -13.84
C LEU A 140 4.57 -6.18 -13.90
N THR A 141 5.32 -6.10 -12.80
CA THR A 141 6.59 -5.38 -12.68
C THR A 141 7.74 -6.37 -12.59
N PHE A 142 8.94 -5.92 -12.93
CA PHE A 142 10.16 -6.74 -12.87
C PHE A 142 10.04 -8.09 -13.59
N ALA A 143 9.26 -8.09 -14.67
CA ALA A 143 8.99 -9.31 -15.40
C ALA A 143 10.23 -9.73 -16.20
N SER A 144 10.76 -10.92 -15.92
CA SER A 144 11.80 -11.52 -16.76
C SER A 144 11.20 -12.08 -18.05
N ASN A 145 12.07 -12.35 -19.02
CA ASN A 145 11.64 -12.93 -20.30
C ASN A 145 10.88 -14.26 -20.04
N CYS A 146 9.80 -14.47 -20.78
CA CYS A 146 8.85 -15.58 -20.59
C CYS A 146 8.10 -15.61 -19.24
N LEU A 147 7.99 -14.49 -18.51
CA LEU A 147 7.25 -14.38 -17.25
C LEU A 147 7.66 -15.42 -16.20
N ARG A 148 8.97 -15.73 -16.15
CA ARG A 148 9.51 -16.67 -15.14
C ARG A 148 9.52 -16.03 -13.76
N GLU A 149 9.99 -14.80 -13.70
CA GLU A 149 10.00 -13.93 -12.53
C GLU A 149 9.15 -12.69 -12.82
N TYR A 150 8.37 -12.24 -11.84
CA TYR A 150 7.64 -10.98 -11.85
C TYR A 150 7.04 -10.70 -10.47
N THR A 151 6.81 -9.43 -10.19
CA THR A 151 5.91 -9.00 -9.12
C THR A 151 4.59 -8.57 -9.75
N SER A 152 3.46 -9.03 -9.23
CA SER A 152 2.15 -8.63 -9.75
C SER A 152 1.52 -7.61 -8.81
N VAL A 153 1.21 -6.43 -9.34
CA VAL A 153 0.37 -5.45 -8.64
C VAL A 153 -0.99 -5.47 -9.30
N PHE A 154 -2.02 -5.78 -8.53
CA PHE A 154 -3.35 -5.98 -9.09
C PHE A 154 -4.46 -5.57 -8.13
N PHE A 155 -5.60 -5.27 -8.73
CA PHE A 155 -6.84 -4.97 -8.05
C PHE A 155 -7.78 -6.17 -8.10
N ARG A 156 -8.58 -6.31 -7.05
CA ARG A 156 -9.79 -7.13 -7.00
C ARG A 156 -10.92 -6.31 -6.43
N ILE A 157 -12.10 -6.44 -7.03
CA ILE A 157 -13.30 -5.77 -6.53
C ILE A 157 -14.19 -6.84 -5.89
N TYR A 158 -14.68 -6.52 -4.69
CA TYR A 158 -15.63 -7.34 -3.95
C TYR A 158 -16.88 -6.55 -3.61
N ASN A 159 -17.97 -7.26 -3.35
CA ASN A 159 -19.18 -6.70 -2.79
C ASN A 159 -19.23 -7.05 -1.31
N HIS A 160 -19.34 -6.03 -0.47
CA HIS A 160 -19.55 -6.17 0.97
C HIS A 160 -20.74 -5.33 1.38
N ARG A 161 -21.81 -5.98 1.86
CA ARG A 161 -23.03 -5.30 2.37
C ARG A 161 -23.61 -4.28 1.37
N ASN A 162 -23.72 -4.68 0.10
CA ASN A 162 -24.19 -3.85 -1.02
C ASN A 162 -23.31 -2.63 -1.33
N LYS A 163 -22.04 -2.66 -0.92
CA LYS A 163 -21.03 -1.69 -1.32
C LYS A 163 -19.88 -2.39 -2.02
N HIS A 164 -19.34 -1.77 -3.06
CA HIS A 164 -18.10 -2.21 -3.65
C HIS A 164 -16.94 -1.86 -2.72
N ILE A 165 -16.03 -2.80 -2.55
CA ILE A 165 -14.75 -2.55 -1.90
C ILE A 165 -13.65 -2.99 -2.84
N VAL A 166 -12.56 -2.23 -2.86
CA VAL A 166 -11.42 -2.50 -3.72
C VAL A 166 -10.28 -3.02 -2.85
N LEU A 167 -9.72 -4.15 -3.24
CA LEU A 167 -8.50 -4.70 -2.67
C LEU A 167 -7.36 -4.49 -3.67
N ILE A 168 -6.30 -3.83 -3.25
CA ILE A 168 -5.03 -3.81 -3.97
C ILE A 168 -4.07 -4.83 -3.36
N CYS A 169 -3.38 -5.57 -4.22
CA CYS A 169 -2.40 -6.59 -3.83
C CYS A 169 -1.07 -6.33 -4.54
N SER A 170 0.03 -6.45 -3.79
CA SER A 170 1.38 -6.56 -4.32
C SER A 170 1.90 -7.97 -4.05
N ASP A 171 1.82 -8.81 -5.07
CA ASP A 171 2.14 -10.23 -5.03
C ASP A 171 3.55 -10.48 -5.55
N GLN A 172 4.46 -10.65 -4.60
CA GLN A 172 5.88 -10.93 -4.83
C GLN A 172 6.18 -12.43 -4.83
N SER A 173 5.18 -13.31 -4.79
CA SER A 173 5.41 -14.77 -4.69
C SER A 173 6.25 -15.36 -5.82
N ARG A 174 6.30 -14.67 -6.98
CA ARG A 174 7.07 -15.04 -8.16
C ARG A 174 8.16 -14.02 -8.52
N SER A 175 8.52 -13.10 -7.62
CA SER A 175 9.49 -12.04 -7.91
C SER A 175 10.93 -12.55 -8.07
N PHE A 176 11.28 -13.65 -7.39
CA PHE A 176 12.61 -14.25 -7.45
C PHE A 176 12.55 -15.77 -7.54
N LEU A 177 13.41 -16.37 -8.37
CA LEU A 177 13.70 -17.81 -8.37
C LEU A 177 14.54 -18.23 -7.17
N LYS A 178 15.33 -17.30 -6.61
CA LYS A 178 16.18 -17.54 -5.44
C LYS A 178 15.32 -17.65 -4.18
N LYS A 179 15.36 -18.80 -3.51
CA LYS A 179 14.52 -19.12 -2.33
C LYS A 179 14.84 -18.35 -1.04
N HIS A 180 15.93 -17.58 -1.01
CA HIS A 180 16.39 -16.88 0.21
C HIS A 180 15.90 -15.44 0.32
N ASN A 181 15.14 -14.94 -0.65
CA ASN A 181 14.61 -13.59 -0.64
C ASN A 181 13.23 -13.56 0.04
N ASP A 182 12.89 -12.41 0.63
CA ASP A 182 11.55 -12.18 1.16
C ASP A 182 10.57 -11.90 0.02
N ASN A 183 9.68 -12.86 -0.24
CA ASN A 183 8.66 -12.80 -1.29
C ASN A 183 7.27 -12.56 -0.69
N THR A 184 7.20 -11.92 0.48
CA THR A 184 5.95 -11.63 1.18
C THR A 184 4.97 -10.86 0.27
N THR A 185 3.75 -11.39 0.16
CA THR A 185 2.64 -10.67 -0.46
C THR A 185 2.14 -9.58 0.48
N TYR A 186 1.82 -8.41 -0.07
CA TYR A 186 1.21 -7.29 0.65
C TYR A 186 -0.17 -6.98 0.07
N GLY A 187 -1.00 -6.30 0.85
CA GLY A 187 -2.32 -5.88 0.40
C GLY A 187 -3.00 -4.89 1.33
N ALA A 188 -3.87 -4.06 0.74
CA ALA A 188 -4.66 -3.06 1.43
C ALA A 188 -6.06 -2.93 0.80
N PHE A 189 -7.04 -2.52 1.60
CA PHE A 189 -8.32 -2.07 1.06
C PHE A 189 -8.22 -0.60 0.69
N VAL A 190 -8.79 -0.23 -0.45
CA VAL A 190 -8.84 1.14 -0.94
C VAL A 190 -10.26 1.66 -0.77
N ASP A 191 -10.41 2.79 -0.10
CA ASP A 191 -11.70 3.44 0.15
C ASP A 191 -12.06 4.35 -1.03
N LEU A 192 -12.61 3.74 -2.09
CA LEU A 192 -13.13 4.44 -3.27
C LEU A 192 -14.32 3.67 -3.86
N ASP A 193 -15.18 4.37 -4.61
CA ASP A 193 -16.25 3.74 -5.39
C ASP A 193 -15.81 3.54 -6.85
N PRO A 194 -15.56 2.29 -7.30
CA PRO A 194 -15.10 2.02 -8.66
C PRO A 194 -16.14 2.34 -9.74
N ALA A 195 -17.40 2.63 -9.36
CA ALA A 195 -18.42 3.11 -10.30
C ALA A 195 -18.31 4.62 -10.59
N GLN A 196 -17.66 5.38 -9.71
CA GLN A 196 -17.56 6.84 -9.79
C GLN A 196 -16.14 7.31 -10.12
N GLU A 197 -15.13 6.54 -9.70
CA GLU A 197 -13.72 6.94 -9.76
C GLU A 197 -12.86 5.89 -10.48
N LYS A 198 -11.79 6.36 -11.13
CA LYS A 198 -10.78 5.48 -11.73
C LYS A 198 -9.85 4.93 -10.65
N LEU A 199 -9.40 3.70 -10.86
CA LEU A 199 -8.35 3.09 -10.06
C LEU A 199 -7.00 3.54 -10.61
N THR A 200 -6.35 4.49 -9.94
CA THR A 200 -5.01 4.95 -10.31
C THR A 200 -3.98 4.41 -9.32
N GLU A 201 -2.90 3.85 -9.84
CA GLU A 201 -1.72 3.45 -9.05
C GLU A 201 -0.50 4.18 -9.58
N GLU A 202 0.23 4.81 -8.67
CA GLU A 202 1.55 5.39 -8.92
C GLU A 202 2.61 4.48 -8.28
N LEU A 203 3.49 3.92 -9.11
CA LEU A 203 4.68 3.24 -8.65
C LEU A 203 5.78 4.28 -8.46
N GLY A 204 6.10 4.55 -7.19
CA GLY A 204 7.34 5.21 -6.80
C GLY A 204 8.39 4.16 -6.43
N GLU A 205 9.63 4.42 -6.82
CA GLU A 205 10.77 3.49 -6.75
C GLU A 205 10.69 2.41 -7.84
N PHE A 206 11.84 2.03 -8.43
CA PHE A 206 12.06 0.95 -9.42
C PHE A 206 12.14 1.28 -10.94
N LEU A 207 13.12 0.66 -11.61
CA LEU A 207 13.12 0.43 -13.06
C LEU A 207 12.08 -0.64 -13.39
N VAL A 208 10.91 -0.25 -13.90
CA VAL A 208 9.79 -1.16 -14.15
C VAL A 208 9.70 -1.56 -15.62
N TYR A 209 9.91 -2.84 -15.93
CA TYR A 209 9.32 -3.44 -17.12
C TYR A 209 7.86 -3.78 -16.82
N ILE A 210 6.95 -2.96 -17.34
CA ILE A 210 5.50 -3.13 -17.17
C ILE A 210 4.97 -4.05 -18.27
N CYS A 211 4.49 -5.23 -17.89
CA CYS A 211 3.66 -6.05 -18.75
C CYS A 211 2.21 -5.91 -18.29
N ILE A 212 1.38 -5.23 -19.08
CA ILE A 212 -0.05 -5.05 -18.80
C ILE A 212 -0.75 -6.39 -19.07
N LYS A 213 -1.44 -6.90 -18.05
CA LYS A 213 -2.25 -8.12 -18.17
C LYS A 213 -3.71 -7.69 -18.36
N LEU A 214 -4.18 -7.75 -19.61
CA LEU A 214 -5.58 -7.54 -19.99
C LEU A 214 -6.45 -8.74 -19.60
#